data_AF-A0A6I2WSV2-F1
#
_entry.id   AF-A0A6I2WSV2-F1
#
_cell.length_a   1.000
_cell.length_b   1.000
_cell.length_c   1.000
_cell.angle_alpha   90.00
_cell.angle_beta   90.00
_cell.angle_gamma   90.00
#
_symmetry.space_group_name_H-M   'P 1'
#
loop_
_entity.id
_entity.type
_entity.pdbx_description
1 polymer ?
#
loop_
_entity_poly.entity_id
_entity_poly.type
_entity_poly.pdbx_seq_one_letter_code
_entity_poly.pdbx_strand_id
1 'polypeptide(L)' 'MLSTLLAIGWKPELHGVVIIIIATVALPGTIYLLLGTNLGARLGLLVSLAGLFGWMATMGFIWWAYG' A
#
# COMPACT_ATOMS: atom_id res chain seq x y z
N MET A 1 -3.61 28.91 -25.54
CA MET A 1 -4.57 27.87 -25.97
C MET A 1 -3.96 26.46 -25.89
N LEU A 2 -2.71 26.24 -26.31
CA LEU A 2 -1.98 24.97 -26.07
C LEU A 2 -1.45 24.84 -24.62
N SER A 3 -1.11 25.97 -23.97
CA SER A 3 -0.59 26.02 -22.59
C SER A 3 -1.56 25.49 -21.52
N THR A 4 -2.87 25.53 -21.78
CA THR A 4 -3.91 25.01 -20.89
C THR A 4 -4.04 23.49 -20.94
N LEU A 5 -3.55 22.82 -21.99
CA LEU A 5 -3.59 21.36 -22.12
C LEU A 5 -2.48 20.66 -21.32
N LEU A 6 -1.40 21.37 -20.98
CA LEU A 6 -0.30 20.87 -20.14
C LEU A 6 -0.42 21.31 -18.67
N ALA A 7 -1.45 22.09 -18.35
CA ALA A 7 -1.73 22.55 -17.00
C ALA A 7 -2.50 21.50 -16.19
N ILE A 8 -1.94 20.29 -16.04
CA ILE A 8 -2.25 19.49 -14.84
C ILE A 8 -1.55 20.21 -13.70
N GLY A 9 -2.28 21.14 -13.08
CA GLY A 9 -1.82 21.82 -11.88
C GLY A 9 -1.60 20.78 -10.80
N TRP A 10 -0.38 20.73 -10.27
CA TRP A 10 -0.06 19.89 -9.13
C TRP A 10 -1.00 20.24 -7.98
N LYS A 11 -1.86 19.28 -7.62
CA LYS A 11 -2.81 19.38 -6.51
C LYS A 11 -2.30 18.48 -5.39
N PRO A 12 -1.56 19.02 -4.40
CA PRO A 12 -0.96 18.21 -3.33
C PRO A 12 -2.00 17.38 -2.58
N GLU A 13 -3.25 17.85 -2.48
CA GLU A 13 -4.34 17.10 -1.85
C GLU A 13 -4.71 15.83 -2.63
N LEU A 14 -4.79 15.92 -3.96
CA LEU A 14 -5.10 14.75 -4.80
C LEU A 14 -3.93 13.76 -4.83
N HIS A 15 -2.69 14.26 -4.82
CA HIS A 15 -1.51 13.41 -4.82
C HIS A 15 -1.40 12.58 -3.54
N GLY A 16 -1.62 13.17 -2.37
CA GLY A 16 -1.56 12.45 -1.10
C GLY A 16 -2.56 11.28 -1.04
N VAL A 17 -3.81 11.53 -1.45
CA VAL A 17 -4.85 10.50 -1.48
C VAL A 17 -4.51 9.37 -2.45
N VAL A 18 -4.05 9.70 -3.66
CA VAL A 18 -3.67 8.71 -4.67
C VAL A 18 -2.51 7.83 -4.16
N ILE A 19 -1.52 8.41 -3.50
CA ILE A 19 -0.38 7.65 -2.93
C ILE A 19 -0.87 6.66 -1.88
N ILE A 20 -1.75 7.08 -0.96
CA ILE A 20 -2.28 6.19 0.09
C ILE A 20 -3.08 5.04 -0.51
N ILE A 21 -3.92 5.31 -1.52
CA ILE A 21 -4.69 4.29 -2.22
C ILE A 21 -3.74 3.29 -2.90
N ILE A 22 -2.77 3.79 -3.66
CA ILE A 22 -1.81 2.93 -4.37
C ILE A 22 -0.99 2.10 -3.38
N ALA A 23 -0.46 2.71 -2.31
CA ALA A 23 0.31 1.99 -1.29
C ALA A 23 -0.51 0.88 -0.61
N THR A 24 -1.77 1.17 -0.27
CA THR A 24 -2.66 0.21 0.38
C THR A 24 -3.06 -0.93 -0.56
N VAL A 25 -3.35 -0.63 -1.83
CA VAL A 25 -3.72 -1.65 -2.81
C VAL A 25 -2.50 -2.48 -3.21
N ALA A 26 -1.36 -1.84 -3.49
CA ALA A 26 -0.18 -2.50 -4.00
C ALA A 26 0.49 -3.41 -2.97
N LEU A 27 0.55 -3.01 -1.70
CA LEU A 27 1.29 -3.73 -0.67
C LEU A 27 0.41 -4.76 0.05
N PRO A 28 -0.50 -4.42 0.99
CA PRO A 28 -1.34 -5.43 1.63
C PRO A 28 -2.50 -5.93 0.73
N GLY A 29 -3.01 -5.10 -0.18
CA GLY A 29 -4.16 -5.46 -1.03
C GLY A 29 -3.87 -6.58 -2.02
N THR A 30 -2.74 -6.54 -2.74
CA THR A 30 -2.34 -7.61 -3.68
C THR A 30 -2.17 -8.96 -2.98
N ILE A 31 -1.55 -8.95 -1.80
CA ILE A 31 -1.34 -10.15 -0.97
C ILE A 31 -2.69 -10.73 -0.55
N TYR A 32 -3.63 -9.89 -0.11
CA TYR A 32 -4.98 -10.36 0.24
C TYR A 32 -5.74 -10.93 -0.97
N LEU A 33 -5.69 -10.29 -2.14
CA LEU A 33 -6.36 -10.81 -3.33
C LEU A 33 -5.81 -12.19 -3.74
N LEU A 34 -4.49 -12.37 -3.66
CA LEU A 34 -3.84 -13.64 -3.94
C LEU A 34 -4.23 -14.71 -2.89
N LEU A 35 -4.12 -14.39 -1.60
CA LEU A 35 -4.40 -15.36 -0.54
C LEU A 35 -5.90 -15.66 -0.42
N GLY A 36 -6.76 -14.68 -0.65
CA GLY A 36 -8.22 -14.83 -0.61
C GLY A 36 -8.73 -15.78 -1.68
N THR A 37 -8.11 -15.79 -2.86
CA THR A 37 -8.43 -16.73 -3.94
C THR A 37 -7.89 -18.15 -3.70
N ASN A 38 -6.77 -18.28 -2.96
CA ASN A 38 -6.16 -19.59 -2.70
C ASN A 38 -6.62 -20.27 -1.39
N LEU A 39 -6.93 -19.50 -0.35
CA LEU A 39 -7.19 -19.98 1.01
C LEU A 39 -8.60 -19.62 1.52
N GLY A 40 -9.37 -18.85 0.76
CA GLY A 40 -10.68 -18.31 1.15
C GLY A 40 -10.59 -17.02 1.96
N ALA A 41 -11.71 -16.30 2.04
CA ALA A 41 -11.76 -14.92 2.55
C ALA A 41 -11.30 -14.78 4.03
N ARG A 42 -11.73 -15.68 4.92
CA ARG A 42 -11.39 -15.63 6.34
C ARG A 42 -9.90 -15.89 6.58
N LEU A 43 -9.39 -17.00 6.06
CA LEU A 43 -8.00 -17.39 6.26
C LEU A 43 -7.05 -16.43 5.52
N GLY A 44 -7.39 -16.04 4.28
CA GLY A 44 -6.62 -15.08 3.50
C GLY A 44 -6.48 -13.71 4.19
N LEU A 45 -7.51 -13.23 4.89
CA LEU A 45 -7.44 -11.99 5.67
C LEU A 45 -6.49 -12.12 6.86
N LEU A 46 -6.59 -13.20 7.62
CA LEU A 46 -5.72 -13.42 8.79
C LEU A 46 -4.25 -13.54 8.39
N VAL A 47 -3.96 -14.28 7.32
CA VAL A 47 -2.58 -14.48 6.84
C VAL A 47 -1.99 -13.20 6.24
N SER A 48 -2.77 -12.43 5.47
CA SER A 48 -2.30 -11.14 4.94
C SER A 48 -2.00 -10.11 6.05
N LEU A 49 -2.84 -10.05 7.09
CA LEU A 49 -2.58 -9.21 8.27
C LEU A 49 -1.33 -9.66 9.04
N ALA A 50 -1.13 -10.97 9.22
CA ALA A 50 0.09 -11.49 9.84
C ALA A 50 1.35 -11.07 9.06
N GLY A 51 1.29 -11.12 7.72
CA GLY A 51 2.37 -10.62 6.86
C GLY A 51 2.63 -9.12 7.02
N LEU A 52 1.57 -8.29 7.05
CA LEU A 52 1.69 -6.84 7.24
C LEU A 52 2.34 -6.51 8.60
N PHE A 53 1.90 -7.14 9.68
CA PHE A 53 2.48 -6.92 11.01
C PHE A 53 3.93 -7.41 11.09
N GLY A 54 4.25 -8.55 10.46
CA GLY A 54 5.63 -9.04 10.34
C GLY A 54 6.53 -8.03 9.64
N TRP A 55 6.06 -7.44 8.53
CA TRP A 55 6.79 -6.40 7.81
C TRP A 55 7.00 -5.14 8.67
N MET A 56 5.97 -4.66 9.37
CA MET A 56 6.11 -3.50 10.27
C MET A 56 7.12 -3.76 11.40
N ALA A 57 7.10 -4.97 11.98
CA ALA A 57 8.09 -5.37 12.98
C ALA A 57 9.51 -5.37 12.40
N THR A 58 9.71 -5.93 11.20
CA THR A 58 11.02 -5.92 10.52
C THR A 58 11.50 -4.50 10.25
N MET A 59 10.63 -3.59 9.79
CA MET A 59 10.99 -2.18 9.59
C MET A 59 11.40 -1.51 10.91
N GLY A 60 10.70 -1.80 12.01
CA GLY A 60 11.08 -1.34 13.34
C GLY A 60 12.47 -1.83 13.76
N PHE A 61 12.78 -3.11 13.55
CA PHE A 61 14.11 -3.67 13.83
C PHE A 61 15.21 -3.04 12.97
N ILE A 62 14.98 -2.90 11.66
CA ILE A 62 15.94 -2.26 10.75
C ILE A 62 16.21 -0.83 11.21
N TRP A 63 15.17 -0.08 11.56
CA TRP A 63 15.34 1.29 12.01
C TRP A 63 16.09 1.36 13.33
N TRP A 64 15.87 0.44 14.26
CA TRP A 64 16.63 0.42 15.52
C TRP A 64 18.11 0.05 15.32
N ALA A 65 18.42 -0.72 14.28
CA ALA A 65 19.80 -1.12 13.96
C ALA A 65 20.60 -0.03 13.25
N TYR A 66 19.95 0.83 12.46
CA TYR A 66 20.61 1.83 11.59
C TYR A 66 20.25 3.29 11.87
N GLY A 67 19.24 3.56 12.69
CA GLY A 67 18.79 4.90 13.10
C GLY A 67 19.52 5.40 14.34
#